data_AF-J3J8H9-F1
#
_entry.id   AF-J3J8H9-F1
#
_cell.length_a   1.000
_cell.length_b   1.000
_cell.length_c   1.000
_cell.angle_alpha   90.00
_cell.angle_beta   90.00
_cell.angle_gamma   90.00
#
_symmetry.space_group_name_H-M   'P 1'
#
loop_
_entity.id
_entity.type
_entity.pdbx_description
1 polymer ?
#
loop_
_entity_poly.entity_id
_entity_poly.type
_entity_poly.pdbx_seq_one_letter_code
_entity_poly.pdbx_strand_id
1 'polypeptide(L)'
;SSAAPAESGTEATPSPSPSSSAASSAPDHGAVIQVLNGTGTQGYAGQQATILNQAGYAGTSAANADGWATQTSTVYYEDPSMEGTAKDIASKLGIDNVRQESGLGNPDIVVVLR
;
A
#
# COMPACT_ATOMS: atom_id res chain seq x y z
N SER A 1 6.90 58.63 -29.97
CA SER A 1 7.66 57.88 -28.94
C SER A 1 6.69 57.45 -27.86
N SER A 2 6.66 56.26 -27.29
CA SER A 2 7.58 55.11 -27.22
C SER A 2 6.71 53.90 -26.81
N ALA A 3 6.73 52.79 -27.55
CA ALA A 3 7.53 51.58 -27.28
C ALA A 3 6.98 50.67 -26.15
N ALA A 4 6.50 49.48 -26.53
CA ALA A 4 6.60 48.27 -25.71
C ALA A 4 8.07 47.78 -25.74
N PRO A 5 8.56 47.06 -24.71
CA PRO A 5 8.67 45.61 -24.87
C PRO A 5 8.53 44.77 -23.57
N ALA A 6 8.62 43.46 -23.79
CA ALA A 6 8.37 42.32 -22.91
C ALA A 6 9.41 42.03 -21.81
N GLU A 7 8.97 41.31 -20.76
CA GLU A 7 9.76 40.38 -19.94
C GLU A 7 8.85 39.16 -19.64
N SER A 8 9.18 37.95 -20.09
CA SER A 8 10.08 36.95 -19.45
C SER A 8 9.50 36.51 -18.10
N GLY A 9 8.84 35.35 -18.00
CA GLY A 9 9.51 34.07 -17.76
C GLY A 9 9.17 33.59 -16.33
N THR A 10 9.26 32.28 -16.08
CA THR A 10 9.12 31.60 -14.76
C THR A 10 7.65 31.36 -14.34
N GLU A 11 7.17 30.15 -14.04
CA GLU A 11 7.79 29.04 -13.33
C GLU A 11 7.01 27.75 -13.62
N ALA A 12 7.71 26.65 -13.95
CA ALA A 12 7.12 25.32 -13.83
C ALA A 12 6.91 25.05 -12.34
N THR A 13 5.67 25.05 -11.87
CA THR A 13 5.37 24.61 -10.51
C THR A 13 5.71 23.12 -10.42
N PRO A 14 6.68 22.68 -9.60
CA PRO A 14 6.79 21.26 -9.29
C PRO A 14 5.52 20.87 -8.55
N SER A 15 4.70 20.01 -9.17
CA SER A 15 3.66 19.30 -8.43
C SER A 15 4.34 18.59 -7.27
N PRO A 16 3.94 18.81 -6.01
CA PRO A 16 4.43 17.96 -4.93
C PRO A 16 3.95 16.54 -5.24
N SER A 17 4.87 15.68 -5.68
CA SER A 17 4.69 14.23 -5.48
C SER A 17 4.34 14.05 -4.01
N PRO A 18 3.32 13.24 -3.66
CA PRO A 18 3.09 12.93 -2.26
C PRO A 18 4.37 12.31 -1.70
N SER A 19 5.08 13.08 -0.87
CA SER A 19 6.00 12.52 0.10
C SER A 19 5.18 11.57 0.95
N SER A 20 5.16 10.28 0.60
CA SER A 20 4.87 9.22 1.55
C SER A 20 5.94 9.38 2.62
N SER A 21 5.53 10.06 3.69
CA SER A 21 6.28 10.24 4.92
C SER A 21 6.64 8.84 5.39
N ALA A 22 7.83 8.39 5.00
CA ALA A 22 8.39 7.11 5.39
C ALA A 22 8.55 7.11 6.91
N ALA A 23 7.50 6.74 7.62
CA ALA A 23 7.58 6.39 9.02
C ALA A 23 8.31 5.04 9.05
N SER A 24 9.64 5.10 9.07
CA SER A 24 10.53 3.97 9.31
C SER A 24 10.39 3.51 10.78
N SER A 25 9.21 3.04 11.14
CA SER A 25 9.04 2.15 12.28
C SER A 25 9.43 0.74 11.83
N ALA A 26 10.09 -0.02 12.71
CA ALA A 26 10.35 -1.42 12.45
C ALA A 26 9.03 -2.15 12.13
N PRO A 27 9.02 -3.12 11.20
CA PRO A 27 7.80 -3.85 10.88
C PRO A 27 7.25 -4.55 12.13
N ASP A 28 5.98 -4.28 12.42
CA ASP A 28 5.23 -4.88 13.52
C ASP A 28 4.72 -6.26 13.08
N HIS A 29 5.46 -7.31 13.45
CA HIS A 29 5.10 -8.69 13.15
C HIS A 29 3.87 -9.20 13.93
N GLY A 30 3.36 -8.42 14.88
CA GLY A 30 2.12 -8.67 15.61
C GLY A 30 0.86 -8.17 14.90
N ALA A 31 0.98 -7.45 13.77
CA ALA A 31 -0.16 -6.92 13.04
C ALA A 31 -1.05 -8.03 12.47
N VAL A 32 -2.37 -7.84 12.52
CA VAL A 32 -3.32 -8.74 11.85
C VAL A 32 -3.34 -8.40 10.37
N ILE A 33 -3.01 -9.37 9.52
CA ILE A 33 -2.86 -9.19 8.08
C ILE A 33 -3.92 -10.02 7.38
N GLN A 34 -4.75 -9.38 6.57
CA GLN A 34 -5.71 -10.06 5.74
C GLN A 34 -5.30 -9.98 4.28
N VAL A 35 -5.03 -11.12 3.69
CA VAL A 35 -4.76 -11.24 2.26
C VAL A 35 -6.08 -11.52 1.55
N LEU A 36 -6.43 -10.64 0.62
CA LEU A 36 -7.65 -10.66 -0.17
C LEU A 36 -7.33 -11.03 -1.62
N ASN A 37 -8.00 -12.06 -2.11
CA ASN A 37 -7.88 -12.52 -3.47
C ASN A 37 -8.94 -11.89 -4.37
N GLY A 38 -8.53 -10.99 -5.25
CA GLY A 38 -9.37 -10.44 -6.33
C GLY A 38 -9.07 -11.03 -7.71
N THR A 39 -8.12 -11.96 -7.83
CA THR A 39 -7.68 -12.55 -9.11
C THR A 39 -8.62 -13.63 -9.64
N GLY A 40 -9.47 -14.21 -8.78
CA GLY A 40 -10.27 -15.40 -9.09
C GLY A 40 -9.48 -16.72 -9.05
N THR A 41 -8.17 -16.68 -8.82
CA THR A 41 -7.32 -17.88 -8.73
C THR A 41 -7.47 -18.56 -7.37
N GLN A 42 -8.05 -19.76 -7.33
CA GLN A 42 -8.24 -20.48 -6.06
C GLN A 42 -6.91 -20.68 -5.31
N GLY A 43 -6.89 -20.34 -4.02
CA GLY A 43 -5.73 -20.53 -3.15
C GLY A 43 -4.62 -19.47 -3.28
N TYR A 44 -4.73 -18.50 -4.18
CA TYR A 44 -3.67 -17.49 -4.38
C TYR A 44 -3.39 -16.66 -3.12
N ALA A 45 -4.43 -16.16 -2.43
CA ALA A 45 -4.26 -15.46 -1.15
C ALA A 45 -3.65 -16.36 -0.05
N GLY A 46 -3.96 -17.67 -0.06
CA GLY A 46 -3.35 -18.62 0.88
C GLY A 46 -1.85 -18.79 0.65
N GLN A 47 -1.41 -18.78 -0.61
CA GLN A 47 0.02 -18.80 -0.94
C GLN A 47 0.74 -17.54 -0.46
N GLN A 48 0.15 -16.37 -0.71
CA GLN A 48 0.70 -15.10 -0.23
C GLN A 48 0.74 -15.01 1.30
N ALA A 49 -0.32 -15.47 1.98
CA ALA A 49 -0.34 -15.59 3.44
C ALA A 49 0.78 -16.52 3.96
N THR A 50 1.07 -17.61 3.24
CA THR A 50 2.17 -18.52 3.60
C THR A 50 3.54 -17.83 3.49
N ILE A 51 3.76 -17.02 2.45
CA ILE A 51 5.00 -16.22 2.28
C ILE A 51 5.16 -15.24 3.45
N LEU A 52 4.08 -14.59 3.85
CA LEU A 52 4.08 -13.66 4.98
C LEU A 52 4.35 -14.39 6.30
N ASN A 53 3.75 -15.55 6.51
CA ASN A 53 4.00 -16.37 7.68
C ASN A 53 5.47 -16.80 7.79
N GLN A 54 6.08 -17.19 6.67
CA GLN A 54 7.52 -17.48 6.57
C GLN A 54 8.39 -16.24 6.83
N ALA A 55 7.89 -15.04 6.56
CA ALA A 55 8.54 -13.78 6.88
C ALA A 55 8.37 -13.37 8.36
N GLY A 56 7.66 -14.16 9.17
CA GLY A 56 7.45 -13.92 10.60
C GLY A 56 6.10 -13.29 10.95
N TYR A 57 5.21 -13.07 9.97
CA TYR A 57 3.88 -12.51 10.20
C TYR A 57 2.90 -13.61 10.60
N ALA A 58 2.67 -13.79 11.90
CA ALA A 58 1.82 -14.86 12.42
C ALA A 58 0.32 -14.58 12.24
N GLY A 59 -0.09 -13.31 12.14
CA GLY A 59 -1.48 -12.86 12.07
C GLY A 59 -2.11 -12.89 10.68
N THR A 60 -1.66 -13.76 9.77
CA THR A 60 -2.10 -13.74 8.37
C THR A 60 -3.35 -14.59 8.12
N SER A 61 -4.36 -14.03 7.49
CA SER A 61 -5.58 -14.71 7.04
C SER A 61 -5.77 -14.54 5.53
N ALA A 62 -6.44 -15.48 4.88
CA ALA A 62 -6.76 -15.42 3.46
C ALA A 62 -8.29 -15.35 3.25
N ALA A 63 -8.74 -14.41 2.42
CA ALA A 63 -10.14 -14.24 2.06
C ALA A 63 -10.27 -13.73 0.61
N ASN A 64 -11.48 -13.49 0.15
CA ASN A 64 -11.76 -12.95 -1.19
C ASN A 64 -11.87 -11.43 -1.12
N ALA A 65 -11.42 -10.72 -2.16
CA ALA A 65 -11.51 -9.26 -2.26
C ALA A 65 -12.93 -8.78 -2.65
N ASP A 66 -13.94 -9.23 -1.90
CA ASP A 66 -15.34 -8.84 -2.12
C ASP A 66 -15.54 -7.37 -1.74
N GLY A 67 -16.16 -6.58 -2.62
CA GLY A 67 -16.36 -5.15 -2.41
C GLY A 67 -15.14 -4.24 -2.63
N TRP A 68 -13.96 -4.79 -2.99
CA TRP A 68 -12.76 -3.99 -3.25
C TRP A 68 -12.64 -3.58 -4.71
N ALA A 69 -12.66 -2.26 -4.96
CA ALA A 69 -12.58 -1.69 -6.31
C ALA A 69 -11.16 -1.65 -6.92
N THR A 70 -10.13 -1.94 -6.12
CA THR A 70 -8.71 -1.78 -6.49
C THR A 70 -8.34 -2.62 -7.71
N GLN A 71 -7.90 -2.01 -8.81
CA GLN A 71 -7.59 -2.77 -10.04
C GLN A 71 -6.21 -3.41 -10.06
N THR A 72 -5.35 -3.04 -9.10
CA THR A 72 -3.98 -3.51 -8.97
C THR A 72 -3.73 -4.09 -7.59
N SER A 73 -2.78 -5.02 -7.49
CA SER A 73 -2.32 -5.51 -6.19
C SER A 73 -1.83 -4.33 -5.36
N THR A 74 -2.38 -4.18 -4.15
CA THR A 74 -2.15 -3.02 -3.27
C THR A 74 -2.19 -3.47 -1.82
N VAL A 75 -1.23 -3.02 -1.02
CA VAL A 75 -1.20 -3.21 0.43
C VAL A 75 -1.80 -2.00 1.11
N TYR A 76 -2.85 -2.23 1.88
CA TYR A 76 -3.57 -1.25 2.66
C TYR A 76 -3.22 -1.37 4.14
N TYR A 77 -3.06 -0.24 4.82
CA TYR A 77 -2.78 -0.20 6.26
C TYR A 77 -3.68 0.81 6.95
N GLU A 78 -4.15 0.47 8.16
CA GLU A 78 -5.02 1.35 8.97
C GLU A 78 -4.25 2.55 9.51
N ASP A 79 -3.18 2.25 10.25
CA ASP A 79 -2.38 3.24 10.95
C ASP A 79 -1.10 3.62 10.19
N PRO A 80 -0.74 4.91 10.15
CA PRO A 80 0.51 5.34 9.51
C PRO A 80 1.75 4.75 10.17
N SER A 81 1.64 4.34 11.45
CA SER A 81 2.70 3.59 12.15
C SER A 81 2.98 2.23 11.52
N MET A 82 1.97 1.61 10.87
CA MET A 82 2.07 0.33 10.18
C MET A 82 2.61 0.46 8.75
N GLU A 83 2.91 1.68 8.27
CA GLU A 83 3.42 1.89 6.91
C GLU A 83 4.73 1.12 6.67
N GLY A 84 5.61 1.03 7.68
CA GLY A 84 6.84 0.23 7.62
C GLY A 84 6.55 -1.26 7.40
N THR A 85 5.60 -1.81 8.18
CA THR A 85 5.10 -3.18 8.03
C THR A 85 4.50 -3.41 6.65
N ALA A 86 3.63 -2.51 6.19
CA ALA A 86 2.97 -2.61 4.89
C ALA A 86 3.98 -2.58 3.73
N LYS A 87 5.01 -1.72 3.81
CA LYS A 87 6.09 -1.66 2.82
C LYS A 87 6.96 -2.92 2.79
N ASP A 88 7.26 -3.51 3.96
CA ASP A 88 7.98 -4.79 4.02
C ASP A 88 7.13 -5.90 3.39
N ILE A 89 5.88 -6.04 3.82
CA ILE A 89 4.88 -6.97 3.27
C ILE A 89 4.81 -6.84 1.74
N ALA A 90 4.63 -5.61 1.25
CA ALA A 90 4.56 -5.32 -0.18
C ALA A 90 5.83 -5.78 -0.90
N SER A 91 7.00 -5.52 -0.33
CA SER A 91 8.29 -5.97 -0.87
C SER A 91 8.42 -7.50 -0.91
N LYS A 92 7.91 -8.23 0.09
CA LYS A 92 7.92 -9.71 0.12
C LYS A 92 7.01 -10.32 -0.96
N LEU A 93 5.87 -9.67 -1.20
CA LEU A 93 4.85 -10.12 -2.12
C LEU A 93 5.09 -9.64 -3.57
N GLY A 94 6.01 -8.68 -3.77
CA GLY A 94 6.25 -8.05 -5.06
C GLY A 94 5.15 -7.07 -5.46
N ILE A 95 4.61 -6.32 -4.49
CA ILE A 95 3.58 -5.32 -4.67
C ILE A 95 4.21 -3.92 -4.55
N ASP A 96 4.06 -3.09 -5.58
CA ASP A 96 4.58 -1.72 -5.56
C ASP A 96 3.63 -0.70 -4.92
N ASN A 97 2.33 -1.03 -4.84
CA ASN A 97 1.32 -0.12 -4.33
C ASN A 97 1.11 -0.34 -2.84
N VAL A 98 1.38 0.71 -2.05
CA VAL A 98 1.10 0.75 -0.62
C VAL A 98 0.27 1.99 -0.34
N ARG A 99 -0.88 1.84 0.32
CA ARG A 99 -1.80 2.94 0.62
C ARG A 99 -2.32 2.85 2.04
N GLN A 100 -2.53 4.01 2.66
CA GLN A 100 -3.30 4.07 3.88
C GLN A 100 -4.78 3.93 3.56
N GLU A 101 -5.50 3.12 4.34
CA GLU A 101 -6.96 3.01 4.30
C GLU A 101 -7.47 3.03 5.73
N SER A 102 -8.33 3.97 6.07
CA SER A 102 -8.89 4.08 7.42
C SER A 102 -10.26 3.43 7.48
N GLY A 103 -10.57 2.72 8.57
CA GLY A 103 -11.86 2.03 8.73
C GLY A 103 -11.82 0.56 8.31
N LEU A 104 -10.62 -0.03 8.25
CA LEU A 104 -10.41 -1.48 8.20
C LEU A 104 -10.86 -2.13 9.53
N GLY A 105 -10.63 -1.42 10.64
CA GLY A 105 -11.01 -1.83 12.00
C GLY A 105 -10.15 -2.98 12.50
N ASN A 106 -10.43 -4.19 12.03
CA ASN A 106 -9.63 -5.40 12.25
C ASN A 106 -9.87 -6.25 11.01
N PRO A 107 -8.88 -6.44 10.13
CA PRO A 107 -7.41 -6.43 10.31
C PRO A 107 -6.72 -5.05 10.29
N ASP A 108 -5.47 -4.98 10.80
CA ASP A 108 -4.60 -3.78 10.71
C ASP A 108 -4.08 -3.52 9.29
N ILE A 109 -3.79 -4.60 8.55
CA ILE A 109 -3.25 -4.55 7.20
C ILE A 109 -4.10 -5.43 6.28
N VAL A 110 -4.47 -4.90 5.12
CA VAL A 110 -5.19 -5.62 4.07
C VAL A 110 -4.37 -5.65 2.78
N VAL A 111 -3.99 -6.84 2.33
CA VAL A 111 -3.32 -7.03 1.05
C VAL A 111 -4.36 -7.41 0.01
N VAL A 112 -4.66 -6.53 -0.94
CA VAL A 112 -5.52 -6.87 -2.09
C VAL A 112 -4.65 -7.37 -3.23
N LEU A 113 -4.99 -8.52 -3.78
CA LEU A 113 -4.30 -9.16 -4.89
C LEU A 113 -5.16 -9.10 -6.17
N ARG A 114 -4.57 -8.66 -7.28
CA ARG A 114 -5.21 -8.57 -8.60
C ARG A 114 -4.37 -9.22 -9.69
#